data_AF-A0A7Y2XYB3-F1
#
_entry.id   AF-A0A7Y2XYB3-F1
#
_cell.length_a   1.000
_cell.length_b   1.000
_cell.length_c   1.000
_cell.angle_alpha   90.00
_cell.angle_beta   90.00
_cell.angle_gamma   90.00
#
_symmetry.space_group_name_H-M   'P 1'
#
loop_
_entity.id
_entity.type
_entity.pdbx_description
1 polymer ?
#
loop_
_entity_poly.entity_id
_entity_poly.type
_entity_poly.pdbx_seq_one_letter_code
_entity_poly.pdbx_strand_id
1 'polypeptide(L)' 'MAVYFHHDFYEVYTSDPAAESGRMEAIVEELSTVVELIECEPASEDDLLAAHSNGHLNWVHSQGLFD' A
#
# COMPACT_ATOMS: atom_id res chain seq x y z
N MET A 1 0.11 19.50 -6.44
CA MET A 1 -0.57 18.37 -5.78
C MET A 1 0.49 17.32 -5.55
N ALA A 2 0.61 16.78 -4.34
CA ALA A 2 1.55 15.70 -4.06
C ALA A 2 0.81 14.37 -4.22
N VAL A 3 1.42 13.41 -4.91
CA VAL A 3 0.92 12.05 -5.04
C VAL A 3 1.99 11.11 -4.50
N TYR A 4 1.61 10.27 -3.55
CA TYR A 4 2.49 9.30 -2.93
C TYR A 4 2.18 7.91 -3.44
N PHE A 5 3.21 7.14 -3.80
CA PHE A 5 3.05 5.79 -4.34
C PHE A 5 4.29 4.93 -4.04
N HIS A 6 4.09 3.67 -3.66
CA HIS A 6 5.14 2.66 -3.51
C HIS A 6 4.86 1.48 -4.45
N HIS A 7 5.91 0.87 -4.98
CA HIS A 7 5.78 -0.18 -5.99
C HIS A 7 5.16 -1.49 -5.45
N ASP A 8 5.20 -1.71 -4.14
CA ASP A 8 4.54 -2.88 -3.51
C ASP A 8 3.01 -2.88 -3.72
N PHE A 9 2.41 -1.73 -4.05
CA PHE A 9 0.99 -1.67 -4.41
C PHE A 9 0.67 -2.34 -5.75
N TYR A 10 1.66 -2.78 -6.53
CA TYR A 10 1.46 -3.64 -7.69
C TYR A 10 1.25 -5.11 -7.32
N GLU A 11 1.49 -5.51 -6.07
CA GLU A 11 1.33 -6.89 -5.66
C GLU A 11 -0.15 -7.31 -5.60
N VAL A 12 -0.48 -8.40 -6.29
CA VAL A 12 -1.80 -9.02 -6.22
C VAL A 12 -1.87 -9.89 -4.97
N TYR A 13 -2.21 -9.27 -3.84
CA TYR A 13 -2.21 -9.91 -2.52
C TYR A 13 -3.50 -10.69 -2.18
N THR A 14 -4.53 -10.61 -3.04
CA THR A 14 -5.83 -11.24 -2.81
C THR A 14 -6.55 -11.53 -4.12
N SER A 15 -7.59 -12.37 -4.07
CA SER A 15 -8.51 -12.60 -5.20
C SER A 15 -9.58 -11.53 -5.36
N ASP A 16 -9.60 -10.50 -4.50
CA ASP A 16 -10.47 -9.33 -4.67
C ASP A 16 -10.10 -8.58 -5.96
N PRO A 17 -11.06 -8.30 -6.86
CA PRO A 17 -10.80 -7.53 -8.08
C PRO A 17 -10.15 -6.17 -7.85
N ALA A 18 -10.27 -5.60 -6.64
CA ALA A 18 -9.58 -4.36 -6.29
C ALA A 18 -8.06 -4.51 -6.28
N ALA A 19 -7.51 -5.71 -6.06
CA ALA A 19 -6.08 -5.98 -6.11
C ALA A 19 -5.62 -6.51 -7.48
N GLU A 20 -6.49 -6.52 -8.49
CA GLU A 20 -6.15 -7.06 -9.81
C GLU A 20 -5.03 -6.24 -10.48
N SER A 21 -4.09 -6.94 -11.12
CA SER A 21 -3.02 -6.34 -11.91
C SER A 21 -3.57 -5.41 -12.99
N GLY A 22 -2.86 -4.32 -13.27
CA GLY A 22 -3.26 -3.31 -14.24
C GLY A 22 -4.07 -2.15 -13.64
N ARG A 23 -4.68 -2.32 -12.46
CA ARG A 23 -5.47 -1.24 -11.82
C ARG A 23 -4.60 -0.09 -11.35
N MET A 24 -3.49 -0.37 -10.66
CA MET A 24 -2.58 0.68 -10.20
C MET A 24 -1.75 1.23 -11.36
N GLU A 25 -1.33 0.36 -12.27
CA GLU A 25 -0.49 0.67 -13.42
C GLU A 25 -1.14 1.70 -14.33
N ALA A 26 -2.43 1.53 -14.66
CA ALA A 26 -3.16 2.49 -15.49
C ALA A 26 -3.26 3.89 -14.84
N ILE A 27 -3.36 3.96 -13.51
CA ILE A 27 -3.42 5.23 -12.77
C ILE A 27 -2.03 5.87 -12.72
N VAL A 28 -0.99 5.09 -12.41
CA VAL A 28 0.40 5.55 -12.31
C VAL A 28 0.90 6.03 -13.68
N GLU A 29 0.60 5.32 -14.76
CA GLU A 29 0.97 5.71 -16.13
C GLU A 29 0.42 7.10 -16.46
N GLU A 30 -0.88 7.33 -16.25
CA GLU A 30 -1.49 8.64 -16.51
C GLU A 30 -0.94 9.73 -15.58
N LEU A 31 -0.87 9.49 -14.27
CA LEU A 31 -0.44 10.49 -13.29
C LEU A 31 1.03 10.89 -13.46
N SER A 32 1.90 9.96 -13.84
CA SER A 32 3.33 10.22 -14.05
C SER A 32 3.61 11.27 -15.15
N THR A 33 2.64 11.52 -16.04
CA THR A 33 2.75 12.54 -17.08
C THR A 33 2.44 13.96 -16.60
N VAL A 34 1.77 14.10 -15.45
CA VAL A 34 1.26 15.39 -14.94
C VAL A 34 1.77 15.77 -13.56
N VAL A 35 2.26 14.80 -12.77
CA VAL A 35 2.79 15.02 -11.42
C VAL A 35 4.00 14.12 -11.16
N GLU A 36 4.89 14.59 -10.28
CA GLU A 36 5.93 13.75 -9.69
C GLU A 36 5.30 12.81 -8.66
N LEU A 37 5.61 11.52 -8.76
CA LEU A 37 5.24 10.52 -7.77
C LEU A 37 6.33 10.47 -6.70
N ILE A 38 5.91 10.65 -5.45
CA ILE A 38 6.80 10.65 -4.29
C ILE A 38 6.71 9.26 -3.65
N GLU A 39 7.85 8.61 -3.42
CA GLU A 39 7.87 7.33 -2.72
C GLU A 39 7.42 7.52 -1.27
N CYS A 40 6.55 6.63 -0.78
CA CYS A 40 6.10 6.63 0.61
C CYS A 40 6.83 5.58 1.44
N GLU A 41 7.11 5.93 2.69
CA GLU A 41 7.69 5.04 3.68
C GLU A 41 6.59 4.28 4.45
N PRO A 42 6.88 3.07 4.95
CA PRO A 42 5.99 2.37 5.87
C PRO A 42 5.64 3.22 7.11
N ALA A 43 4.39 3.11 7.56
CA ALA A 43 3.96 3.75 8.80
C ALA A 43 4.72 3.18 10.01
N SER A 44 4.99 4.02 11.01
CA SER A 44 5.59 3.52 12.24
C SER A 44 4.60 2.66 13.03
N GLU A 45 5.10 1.81 13.93
CA GLU A 45 4.25 1.02 14.82
C GLU A 45 3.33 1.91 15.67
N ASP A 46 3.82 3.07 16.14
CA ASP A 46 3.03 4.05 16.87
C ASP A 46 1.87 4.62 16.01
N ASP A 47 2.11 4.90 14.72
CA ASP A 47 1.07 5.35 13.79
C ASP A 47 0.01 4.26 13.56
N LEU A 48 0.44 3.00 13.41
CA LEU A 48 -0.48 1.87 13.27
C LEU A 48 -1.32 1.67 14.52
N LEU A 49 -0.71 1.77 15.71
CA LEU A 49 -1.39 1.62 16.99
C LEU A 49 -2.31 2.79 17.35
N ALA A 50 -2.14 3.95 16.71
CA ALA A 50 -3.09 5.06 16.84
C ALA A 50 -4.45 4.75 16.19
N ALA A 51 -4.49 3.87 15.18
CA ALA A 51 -5.71 3.47 14.48
C ALA A 51 -6.18 2.04 14.80
N HIS A 52 -5.26 1.15 15.21
CA HIS A 52 -5.51 -0.27 15.40
C HIS A 52 -5.06 -0.77 16.77
N SER A 53 -5.71 -1.83 17.27
CA SER A 53 -5.28 -2.48 18.52
C SER A 53 -4.04 -3.35 18.32
N ASN A 54 -3.22 -3.51 19.37
CA ASN A 54 -2.12 -4.47 19.41
C ASN A 54 -2.52 -5.89 18.97
N GLY A 55 -3.72 -6.35 19.36
CA GLY A 55 -4.21 -7.67 18.97
C GLY A 55 -4.43 -7.81 17.46
N HIS A 56 -4.87 -6.75 16.79
CA HIS A 56 -5.03 -6.73 15.35
C HIS A 56 -3.67 -6.73 14.64
N LEU A 57 -2.75 -5.89 15.09
CA LEU A 57 -1.39 -5.82 14.52
C LEU A 57 -0.67 -7.18 14.60
N ASN A 58 -0.70 -7.83 15.77
CA ASN A 58 -0.14 -9.17 15.96
C ASN A 58 -0.79 -10.22 15.07
N TRP A 59 -2.11 -10.13 14.85
CA TRP A 59 -2.81 -11.05 13.97
C TRP A 59 -2.36 -10.89 12.51
N VAL A 60 -2.23 -9.64 12.02
CA VAL A 60 -1.72 -9.35 10.67
C VAL A 60 -0.30 -9.87 10.50
N HIS A 61 0.61 -9.58 11.43
CA HIS A 61 1.99 -10.11 11.40
C HIS A 61 2.02 -11.64 11.37
N SER A 62 1.13 -12.31 12.10
CA SER A 62 1.06 -13.77 12.09
C SER A 62 0.61 -14.39 10.76
N GLN A 63 0.05 -13.60 9.84
CA GLN A 63 -0.29 -14.08 8.50
C GLN A 63 0.94 -14.27 7.60
N GLY A 64 2.09 -13.69 7.96
CA GLY A 64 3.32 -13.78 7.16
C GLY A 64 3.16 -13.19 5.75
N LEU A 65 2.32 -12.17 5.61
CA LEU A 65 2.04 -11.50 4.33
C LEU A 65 3.14 -10.52 3.92
N PHE A 66 3.97 -10.07 4.87
CA PHE A 66 5.08 -9.15 4.63
C PHE A 66 6.28 -9.63 5.46
N ASP A 67 7.49 -9.58 4.88
CA ASP A 67 8.76 -9.93 5.53
C ASP A 67 9.29 -8.81 6.45
#